data_AF-K2FFV3-F1
#
_entry.id   AF-K2FFV3-F1
#
_cell.length_a   1.000
_cell.length_b   1.000
_cell.length_c   1.000
_cell.angle_alpha   90.00
_cell.angle_beta   90.00
_cell.angle_gamma   90.00
#
_symmetry.space_group_name_H-M   'P 1'
#
loop_
_entity.id
_entity.type
_entity.pdbx_description
1 polymer ?
#
loop_
_entity_poly.entity_id
_entity_poly.type
_entity_poly.pdbx_seq_one_letter_code
_entity_poly.pdbx_strand_id
1 'polypeptide(L)'
;MLEKIKDSFFWEVEKRFKNPFLWAFLISWIFWNWKFIYVLLFIDEKYVSISPNIFWPNMYFTKLEYILSLNIIDLYNCLLYPIATSILFVVFVEWITTYMIIILNNVKNNILKNEKLTKEESQDLKNELRKERKKYSDLVASDNNEILSLQEINSEYKIDMEQKVTERLRIAEDKNIKRIEELEENLKKSEVISLERLNKNNNLSKEFNDLTDRHKNEINELRLKITESKNEIDKIDNAVDKYKKEYQEFKKNYLFQQFDDLIDYIQTDRYSLSSRFTWKDIMYLDIKWIIEIAEDNEWDSYYRFTDKWNKFAEYFLENYNWNRYIKGEKEINIEDIPF
;
A
#
# COMPACT_ATOMS: atom_id res chain seq x y z
N MET A 1 -106.65 -50.66 -0.90
CA MET A 1 -108.07 -50.29 -1.10
C MET A 1 -108.25 -48.79 -1.17
N LEU A 2 -107.69 -48.03 -0.21
CA LEU A 2 -107.59 -46.56 -0.25
C LEU A 2 -106.91 -46.01 -1.51
N GLU A 3 -105.82 -46.62 -1.98
CA GLU A 3 -105.16 -46.20 -3.24
C GLU A 3 -106.05 -46.38 -4.47
N LYS A 4 -106.76 -47.50 -4.60
CA LYS A 4 -107.67 -47.72 -5.73
C LYS A 4 -108.85 -46.74 -5.74
N ILE A 5 -109.33 -46.33 -4.55
CA ILE A 5 -110.38 -45.31 -4.41
C ILE A 5 -109.80 -43.94 -4.77
N LYS A 6 -108.59 -43.63 -4.30
CA LYS A 6 -107.86 -42.41 -4.62
C LYS A 6 -107.63 -42.27 -6.14
N ASP A 7 -107.10 -43.31 -6.79
CA ASP A 7 -106.80 -43.28 -8.22
C ASP A 7 -108.06 -43.24 -9.09
N SER A 8 -109.12 -43.96 -8.69
CA SER A 8 -110.43 -43.88 -9.35
C SER A 8 -111.04 -42.48 -9.23
N PHE A 9 -110.95 -41.87 -8.04
CA PHE A 9 -111.38 -40.50 -7.82
C PHE A 9 -110.57 -39.50 -8.65
N PHE A 10 -109.23 -39.57 -8.60
CA PHE A 10 -108.36 -38.67 -9.34
C PHE A 10 -108.50 -38.81 -10.86
N TRP A 11 -108.73 -40.02 -11.38
CA TRP A 11 -108.96 -40.24 -12.81
C TRP A 11 -110.30 -39.67 -13.28
N GLU A 12 -111.36 -39.82 -12.49
CA GLU A 12 -112.67 -39.26 -12.81
C GLU A 12 -112.67 -37.73 -12.70
N VAL A 13 -111.93 -37.22 -11.71
CA VAL A 13 -111.63 -35.80 -11.51
C VAL A 13 -110.80 -35.26 -12.69
N GLU A 14 -109.74 -35.94 -13.11
CA GLU A 14 -108.89 -35.57 -14.26
C GLU A 14 -109.69 -35.55 -15.57
N LYS A 15 -110.59 -36.52 -15.78
CA LYS A 15 -111.49 -36.54 -16.95
C LYS A 15 -112.45 -35.37 -16.98
N ARG A 16 -113.01 -34.98 -15.84
CA ARG A 16 -113.90 -33.81 -15.71
C ARG A 16 -113.12 -32.50 -15.79
N PHE A 17 -111.86 -32.52 -15.36
CA PHE A 17 -110.88 -31.45 -15.48
C PHE A 17 -110.34 -31.21 -16.89
N LYS A 18 -110.57 -32.12 -17.83
CA LYS A 18 -110.29 -31.89 -19.26
C LYS A 18 -111.26 -30.93 -19.93
N ASN A 19 -112.36 -30.54 -19.27
CA ASN A 19 -113.24 -29.50 -19.77
C ASN A 19 -112.82 -28.13 -19.20
N PRO A 20 -112.16 -27.26 -19.99
CA PRO A 20 -111.70 -25.95 -19.52
C PRO A 20 -112.85 -25.06 -19.05
N PHE A 21 -114.05 -25.26 -19.59
CA PHE A 21 -115.23 -24.52 -19.20
C PHE A 21 -115.73 -24.91 -17.81
N LEU A 22 -115.75 -26.22 -17.47
CA LEU A 22 -116.16 -26.66 -16.13
C LEU A 22 -115.22 -26.14 -15.05
N TRP A 23 -113.93 -26.05 -15.35
CA TRP A 23 -112.96 -25.45 -14.44
C TRP A 23 -113.15 -23.96 -14.27
N ALA A 24 -113.25 -23.23 -15.37
CA ALA A 24 -113.54 -21.80 -15.34
C ALA A 24 -114.85 -21.55 -14.58
N PHE A 25 -115.84 -22.43 -14.72
CA PHE A 25 -117.09 -22.43 -13.97
C PHE A 25 -116.90 -22.69 -12.49
N LEU A 26 -116.19 -23.73 -12.10
CA LEU A 26 -115.93 -24.02 -10.68
C LEU A 26 -115.16 -22.90 -9.99
N ILE A 27 -114.08 -22.39 -10.62
CA ILE A 27 -113.28 -21.30 -10.07
C ILE A 27 -114.11 -20.04 -9.95
N SER A 28 -114.87 -19.71 -11.00
CA SER A 28 -115.75 -18.56 -10.96
C SER A 28 -116.87 -18.70 -9.92
N TRP A 29 -117.45 -19.90 -9.83
CA TRP A 29 -118.50 -20.20 -8.86
C TRP A 29 -117.98 -20.03 -7.43
N ILE A 30 -116.78 -20.56 -7.14
CA ILE A 30 -116.10 -20.37 -5.87
C ILE A 30 -115.84 -18.89 -5.59
N PHE A 31 -115.42 -18.13 -6.60
CA PHE A 31 -115.15 -16.70 -6.47
C PHE A 31 -116.41 -15.90 -6.15
N TRP A 32 -117.53 -16.14 -6.85
CA TRP A 32 -118.78 -15.42 -6.60
C TRP A 32 -119.51 -15.91 -5.35
N ASN A 33 -119.41 -17.20 -5.03
CA ASN A 33 -120.04 -17.83 -3.87
C ASN A 33 -119.05 -18.03 -2.71
N TRP A 34 -118.00 -17.20 -2.63
CA TRP A 34 -116.97 -17.32 -1.59
C TRP A 34 -117.55 -17.18 -0.19
N LYS A 35 -118.59 -16.35 -0.01
CA LYS A 35 -119.30 -16.20 1.27
C LYS A 35 -119.99 -17.50 1.68
N PHE A 36 -120.59 -18.22 0.72
CA PHE A 36 -121.18 -19.53 0.98
C PHE A 36 -120.11 -20.51 1.48
N ILE A 37 -118.98 -20.58 0.79
CA ILE A 37 -117.85 -21.46 1.17
C ILE A 37 -117.29 -21.06 2.53
N TYR A 38 -117.16 -19.75 2.78
CA TYR A 38 -116.67 -19.22 4.05
C TYR A 38 -117.58 -19.61 5.22
N VAL A 39 -118.89 -19.40 5.08
CA VAL A 39 -119.90 -19.77 6.09
C VAL A 39 -119.92 -21.28 6.30
N LEU A 40 -119.89 -22.06 5.22
CA LEU A 40 -119.93 -23.52 5.28
C LEU A 40 -118.74 -24.10 6.03
N LEU A 41 -117.53 -23.65 5.69
CA LEU A 41 -116.27 -24.22 6.17
C LEU A 41 -115.77 -23.62 7.48
N PHE A 42 -115.96 -22.31 7.71
CA PHE A 42 -115.27 -21.58 8.79
C PHE A 42 -116.19 -21.05 9.89
N ILE A 43 -117.50 -20.96 9.69
CA ILE A 43 -118.41 -20.51 10.74
C ILE A 43 -118.98 -21.73 11.45
N ASP A 44 -118.65 -21.92 12.73
CA ASP A 44 -119.27 -22.96 13.56
C ASP A 44 -120.73 -22.61 13.89
N GLU A 45 -121.57 -23.64 14.00
CA GLU A 45 -123.02 -23.50 14.23
C GLU A 45 -123.35 -22.68 15.49
N LYS A 46 -122.45 -22.68 16.48
CA LYS A 46 -122.57 -21.93 17.73
C LYS A 46 -122.55 -20.41 17.56
N TYR A 47 -121.99 -19.89 16.46
CA TYR A 47 -121.89 -18.45 16.20
C TYR A 47 -122.97 -17.92 15.26
N VAL A 48 -123.78 -18.80 14.69
CA VAL A 48 -124.88 -18.45 13.77
C VAL A 48 -126.17 -18.09 14.53
N SER A 49 -126.25 -18.44 15.81
CA SER A 49 -127.43 -18.30 16.67
C SER A 49 -127.67 -16.90 17.26
N ILE A 50 -126.85 -15.90 16.96
CA ILE A 50 -126.97 -14.57 17.56
C ILE A 50 -127.19 -13.53 16.47
N SER A 51 -128.45 -13.33 16.08
CA SER A 51 -128.84 -12.13 15.34
C SER A 51 -129.25 -11.03 16.34
N PRO A 52 -128.68 -9.82 16.28
CA PRO A 52 -129.12 -8.70 17.09
C PRO A 52 -130.36 -8.06 16.43
N ASN A 53 -131.44 -8.83 16.29
CA ASN A 53 -132.71 -8.29 15.83
C ASN A 53 -133.59 -8.05 17.06
N ILE A 54 -133.91 -6.78 17.31
CA ILE A 54 -134.51 -6.25 18.54
C ILE A 54 -135.87 -6.91 18.88
N PHE A 55 -136.53 -7.53 17.90
CA PHE A 55 -137.89 -8.02 18.05
C PHE A 55 -138.06 -9.49 18.49
N TRP A 56 -137.04 -10.37 18.35
CA TRP A 56 -137.17 -11.79 18.73
C TRP A 56 -135.83 -12.35 19.23
N PRO A 57 -135.52 -12.28 20.54
CA PRO A 57 -134.16 -12.52 21.05
C PRO A 57 -133.66 -13.98 21.03
N ASN A 58 -134.48 -14.96 20.63
CA ASN A 58 -134.20 -16.39 20.87
C ASN A 58 -134.46 -17.30 19.64
N MET A 59 -134.30 -16.79 18.42
CA MET A 59 -134.43 -17.65 17.23
C MET A 59 -133.06 -18.23 16.85
N TYR A 60 -132.89 -19.53 17.09
CA TYR A 60 -131.70 -20.27 16.65
C TYR A 60 -131.76 -20.45 15.13
N PHE A 61 -130.81 -19.88 14.40
CA PHE A 61 -130.63 -20.14 12.97
C PHE A 61 -129.67 -21.31 12.77
N THR A 62 -130.09 -22.33 12.04
CA THR A 62 -129.16 -23.31 11.47
C THR A 62 -128.28 -22.63 10.41
N LYS A 63 -127.09 -23.19 10.12
CA LYS A 63 -126.20 -22.63 9.06
C LYS A 63 -126.93 -22.41 7.74
N LEU A 64 -127.85 -23.32 7.40
CA LEU A 64 -128.63 -23.28 6.17
C LEU A 64 -129.61 -22.10 6.17
N GLU A 65 -130.31 -21.83 7.27
CA GLU A 65 -131.21 -20.68 7.39
C GLU A 65 -130.46 -19.35 7.36
N TYR A 66 -129.23 -19.29 7.88
CA TYR A 66 -128.36 -18.13 7.76
C TYR A 66 -127.89 -17.88 6.32
N ILE A 67 -127.58 -18.94 5.58
CA ILE A 67 -127.25 -18.83 4.16
C ILE A 67 -128.46 -18.35 3.35
N LEU A 68 -129.66 -18.85 3.68
CA LEU A 68 -130.91 -18.41 3.07
C LEU A 68 -131.23 -16.94 3.40
N SER A 69 -131.01 -16.51 4.65
CA SER A 69 -131.29 -15.12 5.07
C SER A 69 -130.37 -14.09 4.41
N LEU A 70 -129.14 -14.48 4.08
CA LEU A 70 -128.21 -13.64 3.34
C LEU A 70 -128.54 -13.55 1.83
N ASN A 71 -129.60 -14.21 1.36
CA ASN A 71 -130.01 -14.31 -0.03
C ASN A 71 -128.84 -14.73 -0.96
N ILE A 72 -127.94 -15.57 -0.43
CA ILE A 72 -126.74 -16.02 -1.16
C ILE A 72 -127.13 -17.02 -2.25
N ILE A 73 -128.20 -17.79 -2.01
CA ILE A 73 -128.77 -18.76 -2.96
C ILE A 73 -129.78 -18.05 -3.87
N ASP A 74 -129.33 -17.03 -4.57
CA ASP A 74 -130.07 -16.45 -5.71
C ASP A 74 -129.60 -17.12 -7.00
N LEU A 75 -130.51 -17.37 -7.94
CA LEU A 75 -130.21 -17.99 -9.24
C LEU A 75 -129.12 -17.21 -9.99
N TYR A 76 -129.12 -15.88 -9.86
CA TYR A 76 -128.13 -15.01 -10.49
C TYR A 76 -126.73 -15.21 -9.91
N ASN A 77 -126.60 -15.23 -8.58
CA ASN A 77 -125.31 -15.37 -7.90
C ASN A 77 -124.75 -16.79 -7.96
N CYS A 78 -125.63 -17.79 -7.88
CA CYS A 78 -125.24 -19.18 -7.85
C CYS A 78 -124.96 -19.74 -9.25
N LEU A 79 -125.62 -19.24 -10.29
CA LEU A 79 -125.52 -19.84 -11.63
C LEU A 79 -125.15 -18.84 -12.71
N LEU A 80 -125.86 -17.72 -12.84
CA LEU A 80 -125.70 -16.83 -13.99
C LEU A 80 -124.36 -16.06 -13.99
N TYR A 81 -123.98 -15.44 -12.87
CA TYR A 81 -122.69 -14.74 -12.77
C TYR A 81 -121.48 -15.67 -12.91
N PRO A 82 -121.45 -16.85 -12.26
CA PRO A 82 -120.42 -17.84 -12.52
C PRO A 82 -120.32 -18.22 -13.99
N ILE A 83 -121.42 -18.61 -14.66
CA ILE A 83 -121.41 -18.95 -16.09
C ILE A 83 -120.83 -17.80 -16.93
N ALA A 84 -121.35 -16.58 -16.75
CA ALA A 84 -120.95 -15.42 -17.57
C ALA A 84 -119.45 -15.12 -17.43
N THR A 85 -118.95 -15.12 -16.20
CA THR A 85 -117.53 -14.86 -15.95
C THR A 85 -116.62 -16.02 -16.34
N SER A 86 -117.12 -17.26 -16.38
CA SER A 86 -116.38 -18.41 -16.92
C SER A 86 -116.22 -18.35 -18.43
N ILE A 87 -117.28 -17.95 -19.16
CA ILE A 87 -117.18 -17.68 -20.60
C ILE A 87 -116.11 -16.61 -20.83
N LEU A 88 -116.18 -15.51 -20.08
CA LEU A 88 -115.20 -14.43 -20.17
C LEU A 88 -113.79 -14.93 -19.84
N PHE A 89 -113.62 -15.71 -18.77
CA PHE A 89 -112.33 -16.25 -18.35
C PHE A 89 -111.72 -17.15 -19.43
N VAL A 90 -112.48 -18.06 -20.02
CA VAL A 90 -111.99 -18.94 -21.10
C VAL A 90 -111.51 -18.12 -22.30
N VAL A 91 -112.27 -17.09 -22.70
CA VAL A 91 -111.86 -16.19 -23.79
C VAL A 91 -110.59 -15.43 -23.41
N PHE A 92 -110.53 -14.85 -22.21
CA PHE A 92 -109.37 -14.04 -21.79
C PHE A 92 -108.08 -14.86 -21.61
N VAL A 93 -108.16 -16.12 -21.21
CA VAL A 93 -106.99 -16.98 -21.03
C VAL A 93 -106.24 -17.22 -22.36
N GLU A 94 -106.94 -17.35 -23.48
CA GLU A 94 -106.31 -17.48 -24.80
C GLU A 94 -105.53 -16.22 -25.19
N TRP A 95 -106.04 -15.04 -24.84
CA TRP A 95 -105.36 -13.77 -25.10
C TRP A 95 -104.12 -13.61 -24.24
N ILE A 96 -104.20 -13.96 -22.96
CA ILE A 96 -103.07 -13.89 -22.02
C ILE A 96 -101.96 -14.86 -22.46
N THR A 97 -102.30 -16.08 -22.85
CA THR A 97 -101.31 -17.07 -23.28
C THR A 97 -100.60 -16.63 -24.57
N THR A 98 -101.34 -16.09 -25.53
CA THR A 98 -100.78 -15.54 -26.78
C THR A 98 -99.82 -14.38 -26.49
N TYR A 99 -100.22 -13.45 -25.62
CA TYR A 99 -99.39 -12.32 -25.22
C TYR A 99 -98.08 -12.76 -24.54
N MET A 100 -98.14 -13.75 -23.66
CA MET A 100 -96.96 -14.31 -22.99
C MET A 100 -95.98 -14.97 -23.97
N ILE A 101 -96.47 -15.67 -24.99
CA ILE A 101 -95.62 -16.28 -26.03
C ILE A 101 -94.85 -15.21 -26.81
N ILE A 102 -95.49 -14.08 -27.14
CA ILE A 102 -94.85 -12.97 -27.84
C ILE A 102 -93.70 -12.39 -27.01
N ILE A 103 -93.93 -12.16 -25.70
CA ILE A 103 -92.88 -11.65 -24.79
C ILE A 103 -91.70 -12.62 -24.73
N LEU A 104 -91.96 -13.91 -24.53
CA LEU A 104 -90.92 -14.93 -24.43
C LEU A 104 -90.07 -15.01 -25.70
N ASN A 105 -90.70 -14.92 -26.87
CA ASN A 105 -90.00 -14.92 -28.16
C ASN A 105 -89.12 -13.67 -28.33
N ASN A 106 -89.59 -12.50 -27.90
CA ASN A 106 -88.81 -11.27 -27.97
C ASN A 106 -87.55 -11.34 -27.09
N VAL A 107 -87.69 -11.84 -25.85
CA VAL A 107 -86.55 -12.04 -24.95
C VAL A 107 -85.54 -13.02 -25.54
N LYS A 108 -86.02 -14.15 -26.08
CA LYS A 108 -85.17 -15.16 -26.72
C LYS A 108 -84.38 -14.58 -27.91
N ASN A 109 -85.02 -13.76 -28.74
CA ASN A 109 -84.37 -13.13 -29.89
C ASN A 109 -83.30 -12.13 -29.49
N ASN A 110 -83.52 -11.37 -28.41
CA ASN A 110 -82.53 -10.42 -27.91
C ASN A 110 -81.28 -11.13 -27.36
N ILE A 111 -81.45 -12.25 -26.67
CA ILE A 111 -80.32 -13.06 -26.17
C ILE A 111 -79.48 -13.58 -27.33
N LEU A 112 -80.11 -14.16 -28.36
CA LEU A 112 -79.41 -14.70 -29.53
C LEU A 112 -78.65 -13.63 -30.35
N LYS A 113 -79.18 -12.41 -30.41
CA LYS A 113 -78.52 -11.29 -31.08
C LYS A 113 -77.26 -10.84 -30.33
N ASN A 114 -77.34 -10.75 -29.00
CA ASN A 114 -76.21 -10.35 -28.17
C ASN A 114 -75.09 -11.39 -28.16
N GLU A 115 -75.42 -12.68 -28.16
CA GLU A 115 -74.42 -13.77 -28.19
C GLU A 115 -73.60 -13.80 -29.49
N LYS A 116 -74.19 -13.39 -30.62
CA LYS A 116 -73.46 -13.27 -31.89
C LYS A 116 -72.48 -12.11 -31.90
N LEU A 117 -72.85 -10.95 -31.35
CA LEU A 117 -71.96 -9.79 -31.26
C LEU A 117 -70.69 -10.10 -30.45
N THR A 118 -70.81 -10.87 -29.36
CA THR A 118 -69.67 -11.19 -28.48
C THR A 118 -68.62 -12.09 -29.14
N LYS A 119 -68.99 -12.89 -30.16
CA LYS A 119 -68.04 -13.76 -30.87
C LYS A 119 -67.17 -13.00 -31.87
N GLU A 120 -67.73 -11.99 -32.55
CA GLU A 120 -66.99 -11.13 -33.48
C GLU A 120 -65.97 -10.28 -32.72
N GLU A 121 -66.38 -9.64 -31.63
CA GLU A 121 -65.48 -8.89 -30.74
C GLU A 121 -64.33 -9.76 -30.21
N SER A 122 -64.61 -11.04 -29.89
CA SER A 122 -63.58 -12.00 -29.45
C SER A 122 -62.58 -12.36 -30.56
N GLN A 123 -63.03 -12.42 -31.82
CA GLN A 123 -62.14 -12.67 -32.96
C GLN A 123 -61.26 -11.48 -33.27
N ASP A 124 -61.81 -10.26 -33.21
CA ASP A 124 -61.03 -9.03 -33.40
C ASP A 124 -59.96 -8.86 -32.33
N LEU A 125 -60.32 -9.11 -31.06
CA LEU A 125 -59.39 -9.05 -29.94
C LEU A 125 -58.27 -10.11 -30.06
N LYS A 126 -58.58 -11.31 -30.57
CA LYS A 126 -57.56 -12.33 -30.90
C LYS A 126 -56.61 -11.89 -32.01
N ASN A 127 -57.12 -11.20 -33.04
CA ASN A 127 -56.32 -10.72 -34.15
C ASN A 127 -55.40 -9.57 -33.71
N GLU A 128 -55.89 -8.69 -32.84
CA GLU A 128 -55.10 -7.61 -32.24
C GLU A 128 -53.99 -8.17 -31.35
N LEU A 129 -54.30 -9.11 -30.47
CA LEU A 129 -53.29 -9.83 -29.65
C LEU A 129 -52.25 -10.55 -30.51
N ARG A 130 -52.63 -11.13 -31.65
CA ARG A 130 -51.68 -11.74 -32.60
C ARG A 130 -50.76 -10.70 -33.22
N LYS A 131 -51.27 -9.52 -33.59
CA LYS A 131 -50.46 -8.42 -34.13
C LYS A 131 -49.48 -7.89 -33.10
N GLU A 132 -49.91 -7.68 -31.86
CA GLU A 132 -49.02 -7.25 -30.78
C GLU A 132 -47.95 -8.30 -30.48
N ARG A 133 -48.31 -9.57 -30.34
CA ARG A 133 -47.32 -10.65 -30.13
C ARG A 133 -46.29 -10.70 -31.25
N LYS A 134 -46.70 -10.50 -32.49
CA LYS A 134 -45.77 -10.44 -33.62
C LYS A 134 -44.82 -9.25 -33.50
N LYS A 135 -45.33 -8.05 -33.18
CA LYS A 135 -44.49 -6.87 -32.94
C LYS A 135 -43.47 -7.11 -31.82
N TYR A 136 -43.89 -7.67 -30.68
CA TYR A 136 -42.98 -8.00 -29.58
C TYR A 136 -41.95 -9.05 -29.98
N SER A 137 -42.36 -10.09 -30.72
CA SER A 137 -41.44 -11.10 -31.23
C SER A 137 -40.39 -10.51 -32.17
N ASP A 138 -40.80 -9.61 -33.07
CA ASP A 138 -39.91 -8.95 -34.01
C ASP A 138 -38.94 -8.02 -33.27
N LEU A 139 -39.41 -7.32 -32.22
CA LEU A 139 -38.59 -6.45 -31.38
C LEU A 139 -37.55 -7.25 -30.58
N VAL A 140 -37.96 -8.36 -29.95
CA VAL A 140 -37.04 -9.27 -29.24
C VAL A 140 -36.01 -9.88 -30.19
N ALA A 141 -36.40 -10.22 -31.42
CA ALA A 141 -35.45 -10.70 -32.42
C ALA A 141 -34.43 -9.63 -32.82
N SER A 142 -34.86 -8.37 -32.95
CA SER A 142 -33.98 -7.23 -33.22
C SER A 142 -32.99 -7.01 -32.07
N ASP A 143 -33.49 -6.95 -30.82
CA ASP A 143 -32.66 -6.72 -29.64
C ASP A 143 -31.63 -7.85 -29.45
N ASN A 144 -32.01 -9.10 -29.70
CA ASN A 144 -31.09 -10.23 -29.65
C ASN A 144 -29.98 -10.12 -30.71
N ASN A 145 -30.30 -9.67 -31.93
CA ASN A 145 -29.29 -9.45 -32.96
C ASN A 145 -28.33 -8.32 -32.57
N GLU A 146 -28.84 -7.25 -31.96
CA GLU A 146 -28.02 -6.16 -31.45
C GLU A 146 -27.07 -6.64 -30.34
N ILE A 147 -27.59 -7.41 -29.37
CA ILE A 147 -26.77 -8.02 -28.30
C ILE A 147 -25.66 -8.89 -28.89
N LEU A 148 -25.95 -9.73 -29.88
CA LEU A 148 -24.94 -10.55 -30.55
C LEU A 148 -23.86 -9.69 -31.22
N SER A 149 -24.26 -8.63 -31.94
CA SER A 149 -23.31 -7.71 -32.58
C SER A 149 -22.43 -6.97 -31.56
N LEU A 150 -22.99 -6.56 -30.43
CA LEU A 150 -22.24 -5.91 -29.35
C LEU A 150 -21.27 -6.87 -28.67
N GLN A 151 -21.67 -8.13 -28.49
CA GLN A 151 -20.78 -9.18 -27.96
C GLN A 151 -19.60 -9.43 -28.91
N GLU A 152 -19.84 -9.46 -30.21
CA GLU A 152 -18.80 -9.62 -31.23
C GLU A 152 -17.81 -8.45 -31.19
N ILE A 153 -18.30 -7.20 -31.23
CA ILE A 153 -17.46 -5.99 -31.12
C ILE A 153 -16.63 -6.00 -29.82
N ASN A 154 -17.24 -6.38 -28.69
CA ASN A 154 -16.56 -6.38 -27.40
C ASN A 154 -15.47 -7.48 -27.33
N SER A 155 -15.71 -8.62 -27.98
CA SER A 155 -14.72 -9.69 -28.12
C SER A 155 -13.53 -9.27 -28.99
N GLU A 156 -13.80 -8.58 -30.11
CA GLU A 156 -12.76 -8.04 -30.99
C GLU A 156 -11.93 -6.96 -30.26
N TYR A 157 -12.59 -6.06 -29.54
CA TYR A 157 -11.94 -5.03 -28.74
C TYR A 157 -11.05 -5.62 -27.64
N LYS A 158 -11.51 -6.72 -27.00
CA LYS A 158 -10.73 -7.43 -26.00
C LYS A 158 -9.46 -8.05 -26.61
N ILE A 159 -9.57 -8.67 -27.78
CA ILE A 159 -8.42 -9.26 -28.49
C ILE A 159 -7.41 -8.17 -28.90
N ASP A 160 -7.87 -7.05 -29.47
CA ASP A 160 -7.00 -5.92 -29.85
C ASP A 160 -6.28 -5.32 -28.62
N MET A 161 -6.99 -5.18 -27.50
CA MET A 161 -6.40 -4.71 -26.25
C MET A 161 -5.35 -5.69 -25.70
N GLU A 162 -5.63 -6.99 -25.71
CA GLU A 162 -4.68 -8.02 -25.29
C GLU A 162 -3.40 -7.96 -26.16
N GLN A 163 -3.55 -7.87 -27.49
CA GLN A 163 -2.41 -7.73 -28.41
C GLN A 163 -1.59 -6.46 -28.13
N LYS A 164 -2.24 -5.31 -27.90
CA LYS A 164 -1.55 -4.06 -27.55
C LYS A 164 -0.80 -4.15 -26.23
N VAL A 165 -1.37 -4.83 -25.23
CA VAL A 165 -0.72 -5.05 -23.94
C VAL A 165 0.50 -5.96 -24.11
N THR A 166 0.36 -7.08 -24.82
CA THR A 166 1.47 -8.01 -25.09
C THR A 166 2.60 -7.34 -25.85
N GLU A 167 2.31 -6.51 -26.86
CA GLU A 167 3.36 -5.81 -27.61
C GLU A 167 4.09 -4.77 -26.76
N ARG A 168 3.36 -4.04 -25.89
CA ARG A 168 3.99 -3.10 -24.94
C ARG A 168 4.88 -3.82 -23.93
N LEU A 169 4.47 -5.00 -23.45
CA LEU A 169 5.28 -5.84 -22.56
C LEU A 169 6.54 -6.32 -23.26
N ARG A 170 6.43 -6.80 -24.50
CA ARG A 170 7.58 -7.23 -25.31
C ARG A 170 8.59 -6.11 -25.54
N ILE A 171 8.12 -4.91 -25.89
CA ILE A 171 8.98 -3.73 -26.06
C ILE A 171 9.69 -3.35 -24.74
N ALA A 172 8.99 -3.44 -23.60
CA ALA A 172 9.56 -3.16 -22.30
C ALA A 172 10.61 -4.21 -21.89
N GLU A 173 10.35 -5.49 -22.16
CA GLU A 173 11.28 -6.59 -21.93
C GLU A 173 12.54 -6.42 -22.78
N ASP A 174 12.42 -6.16 -24.09
CA ASP A 174 13.56 -5.92 -24.98
C ASP A 174 14.42 -4.73 -24.51
N LYS A 175 13.78 -3.66 -24.03
CA LYS A 175 14.48 -2.49 -23.48
C LYS A 175 15.23 -2.83 -22.19
N ASN A 176 14.63 -3.65 -21.33
CA ASN A 176 15.25 -4.08 -20.08
C ASN A 176 16.42 -5.04 -20.34
N ILE A 177 16.29 -5.97 -21.29
CA ILE A 177 17.37 -6.88 -21.70
C ILE A 177 18.57 -6.07 -22.19
N LYS A 178 18.37 -5.12 -23.11
CA LYS A 178 19.46 -4.25 -23.59
C LYS A 178 20.15 -3.48 -22.46
N ARG A 179 19.38 -3.02 -21.47
CA ARG A 179 19.93 -2.32 -20.30
C ARG A 179 20.73 -3.26 -19.39
N ILE A 180 20.31 -4.51 -19.25
CA ILE A 180 21.05 -5.53 -18.50
C ILE A 180 22.36 -5.84 -19.22
N GLU A 181 22.33 -6.06 -20.54
CA GLU A 181 23.54 -6.30 -21.35
C GLU A 181 24.56 -5.15 -21.22
N GLU A 182 24.10 -3.88 -21.29
CA GLU A 182 24.97 -2.71 -21.09
C GLU A 182 25.56 -2.64 -19.67
N LEU A 183 24.77 -2.98 -18.65
CA LEU A 183 25.24 -3.05 -17.27
C LEU A 183 26.27 -4.17 -17.06
N GLU A 184 26.06 -5.34 -17.66
CA GLU A 184 27.01 -6.45 -17.61
C GLU A 184 28.33 -6.10 -18.30
N GLU A 185 28.28 -5.43 -19.45
CA GLU A 185 29.49 -4.98 -20.15
C GLU A 185 30.27 -3.95 -19.31
N ASN A 186 29.57 -2.99 -18.71
CA ASN A 186 30.17 -2.00 -17.82
C ASN A 186 30.75 -2.64 -16.55
N LEU A 187 30.09 -3.65 -16.00
CA LEU A 187 30.58 -4.39 -14.84
C LEU A 187 31.87 -5.15 -15.18
N LYS A 188 31.91 -5.87 -16.31
CA LYS A 188 33.13 -6.54 -16.81
C LYS A 188 34.29 -5.55 -17.01
N LYS A 189 34.04 -4.39 -17.62
CA LYS A 189 35.05 -3.33 -17.76
C LYS A 189 35.54 -2.84 -16.39
N SER A 190 34.64 -2.65 -15.43
CA SER A 190 34.99 -2.20 -14.08
C SER A 190 35.83 -3.24 -13.31
N GLU A 191 35.55 -4.53 -13.49
CA GLU A 191 36.32 -5.63 -12.89
C GLU A 191 37.74 -5.72 -13.46
N VAL A 192 37.90 -5.56 -14.77
CA VAL A 192 39.24 -5.51 -15.38
C VAL A 192 40.06 -4.35 -14.81
N ILE A 193 39.46 -3.16 -14.72
CA ILE A 193 40.12 -1.98 -14.15
C ILE A 193 40.48 -2.20 -12.67
N SER A 194 39.62 -2.85 -11.88
CA SER A 194 39.89 -3.09 -10.46
C SER A 194 41.03 -4.11 -10.27
N LEU A 195 41.08 -5.16 -11.10
CA LEU A 195 42.18 -6.13 -11.12
C LEU A 195 43.51 -5.49 -11.54
N GLU A 196 43.51 -4.63 -12.55
CA GLU A 196 44.71 -3.87 -12.96
C GLU A 196 45.22 -2.98 -11.82
N ARG A 197 44.33 -2.26 -11.13
CA ARG A 197 44.68 -1.45 -9.97
C ARG A 197 45.25 -2.30 -8.83
N LEU A 198 44.66 -3.47 -8.57
CA LEU A 198 45.12 -4.37 -7.52
C LEU A 198 46.51 -4.93 -7.85
N ASN A 199 46.75 -5.36 -9.09
CA ASN A 199 48.06 -5.80 -9.55
C ASN A 199 49.12 -4.69 -9.47
N LYS A 200 48.77 -3.46 -9.87
CA LYS A 200 49.66 -2.31 -9.74
C LYS A 200 50.00 -2.01 -8.28
N ASN A 201 49.01 -2.04 -7.38
CA ASN A 201 49.23 -1.85 -5.95
C ASN A 201 50.09 -2.95 -5.34
N ASN A 202 49.89 -4.21 -5.75
CA ASN A 202 50.75 -5.32 -5.32
C ASN A 202 52.20 -5.15 -5.78
N ASN A 203 52.43 -4.69 -7.01
CA ASN A 203 53.77 -4.40 -7.51
C ASN A 203 54.41 -3.24 -6.74
N LEU A 204 53.68 -2.14 -6.51
CA LEU A 204 54.16 -1.02 -5.70
C LEU A 204 54.49 -1.43 -4.27
N SER A 205 53.68 -2.32 -3.66
CA SER A 205 53.94 -2.86 -2.33
C SER A 205 55.23 -3.68 -2.28
N LYS A 206 55.49 -4.50 -3.31
CA LYS A 206 56.75 -5.24 -3.44
C LYS A 206 57.95 -4.30 -3.59
N GLU A 207 57.87 -3.32 -4.49
CA GLU A 207 58.94 -2.34 -4.68
C GLU A 207 59.25 -1.55 -3.40
N PHE A 208 58.20 -1.16 -2.66
CA PHE A 208 58.34 -0.47 -1.38
C PHE A 208 59.03 -1.34 -0.32
N ASN A 209 58.67 -2.63 -0.24
CA ASN A 209 59.33 -3.56 0.68
C ASN A 209 60.80 -3.77 0.31
N ASP A 210 61.11 -3.98 -0.97
CA ASP A 210 62.49 -4.13 -1.45
C ASP A 210 63.34 -2.86 -1.21
N LEU A 211 62.74 -1.68 -1.33
CA LEU A 211 63.41 -0.41 -0.99
C LEU A 211 63.67 -0.31 0.51
N THR A 212 62.68 -0.69 1.32
CA THR A 212 62.78 -0.68 2.79
C THR A 212 63.89 -1.60 3.28
N ASP A 213 63.99 -2.80 2.70
CA ASP A 213 65.04 -3.78 3.04
C ASP A 213 66.43 -3.28 2.63
N ARG A 214 66.56 -2.63 1.46
CA ARG A 214 67.82 -1.99 1.04
C ARG A 214 68.26 -0.89 2.00
N HIS A 215 67.37 0.05 2.33
CA HIS A 215 67.69 1.11 3.29
C HIS A 215 68.03 0.57 4.68
N LYS A 216 67.37 -0.51 5.12
CA LYS A 216 67.70 -1.17 6.39
C LYS A 216 69.12 -1.73 6.39
N ASN A 217 69.55 -2.33 5.27
CA ASN A 217 70.92 -2.83 5.12
C ASN A 217 71.95 -1.70 5.11
N GLU A 218 71.69 -0.62 4.36
CA GLU A 218 72.56 0.57 4.32
C GLU A 218 72.70 1.22 5.71
N ILE A 219 71.61 1.35 6.46
CA ILE A 219 71.63 1.87 7.84
C ILE A 219 72.50 0.98 8.74
N ASN A 220 72.43 -0.35 8.59
CA ASN A 220 73.25 -1.27 9.37
C ASN A 220 74.73 -1.15 9.02
N GLU A 221 75.09 -1.01 7.74
CA GLU A 221 76.48 -0.77 7.33
C GLU A 221 77.03 0.55 7.88
N LEU A 222 76.24 1.63 7.81
CA LEU A 222 76.62 2.92 8.38
C LEU A 222 76.82 2.85 9.89
N ARG A 223 75.96 2.11 10.60
CA ARG A 223 76.12 1.87 12.05
C ARG A 223 77.41 1.13 12.39
N LEU A 224 77.82 0.15 11.58
CA LEU A 224 79.08 -0.54 11.76
C LEU A 224 80.27 0.42 11.59
N LYS A 225 80.28 1.21 10.51
CA LYS A 225 81.32 2.23 10.27
C LYS A 225 81.42 3.26 11.40
N ILE A 226 80.28 3.76 11.89
CA ILE A 226 80.25 4.68 13.04
C ILE A 226 80.87 4.03 14.29
N THR A 227 80.62 2.75 14.50
CA THR A 227 81.18 2.00 15.65
C THR A 227 82.70 1.83 15.51
N GLU A 228 83.19 1.54 14.31
CA GLU A 228 84.62 1.46 14.02
C GLU A 228 85.32 2.81 14.25
N SER A 229 84.79 3.90 13.70
CA SER A 229 85.35 5.24 13.91
C SER A 229 85.32 5.64 15.38
N LYS A 230 84.29 5.26 16.14
CA LYS A 230 84.22 5.53 17.58
C LYS A 230 85.34 4.80 18.34
N ASN A 231 85.62 3.55 17.99
CA ASN A 231 86.72 2.79 18.60
C ASN A 231 88.09 3.41 18.27
N GLU A 232 88.25 4.02 17.10
CA GLU A 232 89.47 4.76 16.75
C GLU A 232 89.62 6.05 17.55
N ILE A 233 88.53 6.81 17.71
CA ILE A 233 88.49 8.00 18.58
C ILE A 233 88.87 7.62 20.01
N ASP A 234 88.29 6.54 20.56
CA ASP A 234 88.60 6.08 21.92
C ASP A 234 90.10 5.71 22.07
N LYS A 235 90.75 5.18 21.03
CA LYS A 235 92.21 4.93 21.05
C LYS A 235 93.02 6.22 21.05
N ILE A 236 92.60 7.21 20.27
CA ILE A 236 93.24 8.53 20.21
C ILE A 236 93.10 9.24 21.56
N ASP A 237 91.91 9.27 22.15
CA ASP A 237 91.66 9.88 23.46
C ASP A 237 92.54 9.26 24.55
N ASN A 238 92.65 7.93 24.57
CA ASN A 238 93.55 7.23 25.49
C ASN A 238 95.04 7.60 25.27
N ALA A 239 95.46 7.77 24.02
CA ALA A 239 96.82 8.19 23.69
C ALA A 239 97.08 9.65 24.10
N VAL A 240 96.11 10.54 23.89
CA VAL A 240 96.17 11.95 24.31
C VAL A 240 96.24 12.04 25.84
N ASP A 241 95.43 11.28 26.57
CA ASP A 241 95.47 11.27 28.03
C ASP A 241 96.80 10.74 28.59
N LYS A 242 97.37 9.73 27.93
CA LYS A 242 98.71 9.23 28.24
C LYS A 242 99.77 10.30 28.01
N TYR A 243 99.75 10.95 26.85
CA TYR A 243 100.70 12.00 26.51
C TYR A 243 100.59 13.20 27.46
N LYS A 244 99.37 13.61 27.82
CA LYS A 244 99.14 14.66 28.83
C LYS A 244 99.77 14.30 30.18
N LYS A 245 99.66 13.05 30.63
CA LYS A 245 100.32 12.60 31.88
C LYS A 245 101.84 12.65 31.78
N GLU A 246 102.39 12.11 30.69
CA GLU A 246 103.84 12.11 30.45
C GLU A 246 104.39 13.54 30.36
N TYR A 247 103.67 14.44 29.71
CA TYR A 247 104.02 15.86 29.63
C TYR A 247 103.98 16.56 31.00
N GLN A 248 102.96 16.28 31.83
CA GLN A 248 102.88 16.82 33.19
C GLN A 248 104.00 16.28 34.10
N GLU A 249 104.45 15.04 33.89
CA GLU A 249 105.64 14.50 34.57
C GLU A 249 106.93 15.14 34.06
N PHE A 250 107.05 15.35 32.75
CA PHE A 250 108.18 16.03 32.14
C PHE A 250 108.33 17.47 32.66
N LYS A 251 107.23 18.21 32.81
CA LYS A 251 107.23 19.56 33.42
C LYS A 251 107.80 19.59 34.84
N LYS A 252 107.70 18.50 35.60
CA LYS A 252 108.26 18.40 36.97
C LYS A 252 109.75 18.07 36.98
N ASN A 253 110.35 17.78 35.82
CA ASN A 253 111.77 17.53 35.73
C ASN A 253 112.56 18.80 36.05
N TYR A 254 113.57 18.67 36.91
CA TYR A 254 114.44 19.77 37.35
C TYR A 254 115.04 20.57 36.18
N LEU A 255 115.41 19.89 35.08
CA LEU A 255 115.93 20.56 33.88
C LEU A 255 114.88 21.44 33.19
N PHE A 256 113.62 21.00 33.17
CA PHE A 256 112.53 21.79 32.60
C PHE A 256 112.23 23.00 33.48
N GLN A 257 112.23 22.83 34.80
CA GLN A 257 112.06 23.94 35.75
C GLN A 257 113.17 24.97 35.63
N GLN A 258 114.44 24.55 35.51
CA GLN A 258 115.55 25.47 35.25
C GLN A 258 115.39 26.24 33.94
N PHE A 259 114.82 25.60 32.92
CA PHE A 259 114.57 26.24 31.62
C PHE A 259 113.38 27.20 31.67
N ASP A 260 112.30 26.84 32.35
CA ASP A 260 111.13 27.70 32.61
C ASP A 260 111.57 28.95 33.42
N ASP A 261 112.35 28.74 34.49
CA ASP A 261 112.93 29.81 35.32
C ASP A 261 113.86 30.73 34.50
N LEU A 262 114.64 30.17 33.56
CA LEU A 262 115.51 30.93 32.67
C LEU A 262 114.71 31.80 31.70
N ILE A 263 113.64 31.25 31.10
CA ILE A 263 112.72 32.00 30.23
C ILE A 263 112.06 33.14 30.99
N ASP A 264 111.45 32.85 32.14
CA ASP A 264 110.77 33.86 32.97
C ASP A 264 111.75 34.97 33.38
N TYR A 265 112.98 34.61 33.75
CA TYR A 265 114.02 35.57 34.14
C TYR A 265 114.47 36.47 32.97
N ILE A 266 114.75 35.88 31.80
CA ILE A 266 115.15 36.65 30.61
C ILE A 266 114.02 37.58 30.14
N GLN A 267 112.75 37.21 30.34
CA GLN A 267 111.61 38.02 29.94
C GLN A 267 111.22 39.11 30.94
N THR A 268 111.43 38.90 32.24
CA THR A 268 110.91 39.79 33.30
C THR A 268 111.94 40.75 33.90
N ASP A 269 113.25 40.48 33.82
CA ASP A 269 114.29 41.31 34.46
C ASP A 269 115.40 41.76 33.49
N ARG A 270 115.59 43.08 33.35
CA ARG A 270 116.72 43.69 32.62
C ARG A 270 117.98 43.85 33.50
N TYR A 271 118.28 42.87 34.34
CA TYR A 271 119.47 42.89 35.21
C TYR A 271 120.25 41.58 35.14
N SER A 272 121.56 41.66 35.38
CA SER A 272 122.56 40.63 35.06
C SER A 272 122.25 39.22 35.57
N LEU A 273 122.29 38.21 34.67
CA LEU A 273 122.15 36.77 34.98
C LEU A 273 123.01 36.28 36.15
N SER A 274 124.11 36.97 36.47
CA SER A 274 125.03 36.65 37.56
C SER A 274 124.41 36.70 38.96
N SER A 275 123.18 37.21 39.12
CA SER A 275 122.50 37.26 40.42
C SER A 275 121.77 35.96 40.80
N ARG A 276 121.38 35.12 39.83
CA ARG A 276 120.65 33.86 40.05
C ARG A 276 121.34 32.62 39.47
N PHE A 277 122.09 32.77 38.38
CA PHE A 277 122.78 31.67 37.74
C PHE A 277 124.25 31.69 38.11
N THR A 278 124.83 30.53 38.40
CA THR A 278 126.27 30.46 38.64
C THR A 278 127.00 30.74 37.33
N TRP A 279 128.23 31.24 37.39
CA TRP A 279 129.03 31.48 36.19
C TRP A 279 129.16 30.23 35.31
N LYS A 280 129.16 29.02 35.90
CA LYS A 280 129.14 27.75 35.16
C LYS A 280 127.85 27.54 34.37
N ASP A 281 126.70 27.94 34.92
CA ASP A 281 125.40 27.84 34.24
C ASP A 281 125.34 28.81 33.07
N ILE A 282 125.78 30.05 33.26
CA ILE A 282 125.84 31.07 32.21
C ILE A 282 126.78 30.62 31.08
N MET A 283 127.97 30.13 31.43
CA MET A 283 128.93 29.62 30.45
C MET A 283 128.39 28.38 29.72
N TYR A 284 127.66 27.50 30.40
CA TYR A 284 127.01 26.36 29.75
C TYR A 284 125.94 26.81 28.74
N LEU A 285 125.09 27.77 29.11
CA LEU A 285 124.06 28.33 28.24
C LEU A 285 124.66 29.04 27.02
N ASP A 286 125.75 29.78 27.21
CA ASP A 286 126.50 30.47 26.15
C ASP A 286 127.21 29.47 25.20
N ILE A 287 127.97 28.48 25.75
CA ILE A 287 128.63 27.43 24.94
C ILE A 287 127.61 26.60 24.14
N LYS A 288 126.40 26.41 24.66
CA LYS A 288 125.32 25.69 23.96
C LYS A 288 124.51 26.59 23.02
N TRP A 289 124.91 27.85 22.85
CA TRP A 289 124.27 28.84 21.97
C TRP A 289 122.80 29.07 22.33
N ILE A 290 122.46 28.92 23.62
CA ILE A 290 121.10 29.14 24.12
C ILE A 290 120.89 30.64 24.32
N ILE A 291 121.83 31.28 25.00
CA ILE A 291 121.88 32.72 25.17
C ILE A 291 123.09 33.29 24.43
N GLU A 292 123.02 34.55 24.05
CA GLU A 292 124.11 35.35 23.53
C GLU A 292 124.13 36.70 24.24
N ILE A 293 125.30 37.31 24.33
CA ILE A 293 125.44 38.67 24.83
C ILE A 293 125.01 39.64 23.73
N ALA A 294 124.01 40.46 24.03
CA ALA A 294 123.65 41.62 23.22
C ALA A 294 124.21 42.88 23.89
N GLU A 295 124.92 43.68 23.10
CA GLU A 295 125.42 45.00 23.50
C GLU A 295 124.40 46.05 23.04
N ASP A 296 123.70 46.71 23.97
CA ASP A 296 122.77 47.80 23.61
C ASP A 296 123.48 49.15 23.53
N ASN A 297 124.52 49.37 24.35
CA ASN A 297 125.37 50.57 24.40
C ASN A 297 126.71 50.26 25.11
N GLU A 298 127.74 51.09 24.91
CA GLU A 298 129.15 50.92 25.35
C GLU A 298 129.40 50.53 26.82
N TRP A 299 128.38 50.51 27.68
CA TRP A 299 128.50 50.26 29.12
C TRP A 299 127.53 49.20 29.69
N ASP A 300 126.59 48.66 28.89
CA ASP A 300 125.62 47.66 29.37
C ASP A 300 125.48 46.48 28.38
N SER A 301 126.03 45.33 28.78
CA SER A 301 125.83 44.04 28.12
C SER A 301 124.73 43.25 28.83
N TYR A 302 123.71 42.80 28.10
CA TYR A 302 122.69 41.90 28.62
C TYR A 302 122.67 40.59 27.82
N TYR A 303 122.16 39.52 28.41
CA TYR A 303 122.01 38.26 27.69
C TYR A 303 120.60 38.19 27.10
N ARG A 304 120.49 37.74 25.86
CA ARG A 304 119.22 37.38 25.20
C ARG A 304 119.31 35.95 24.67
N PHE A 305 118.17 35.34 24.35
CA PHE A 305 118.20 34.10 23.58
C PHE A 305 118.75 34.36 22.18
N THR A 306 119.51 33.40 21.64
CA THR A 306 119.88 33.43 20.21
C THR A 306 118.62 33.29 19.35
N ASP A 307 118.62 33.77 18.10
CA ASP A 307 117.44 33.72 17.22
C ASP A 307 116.79 32.32 17.11
N LYS A 308 117.62 31.27 17.14
CA LYS A 308 117.16 29.88 17.11
C LYS A 308 116.39 29.51 18.38
N TRP A 309 116.90 29.90 19.54
CA TRP A 309 116.26 29.61 20.82
C TRP A 309 115.13 30.58 21.16
N ASN A 310 115.14 31.78 20.57
CA ASN A 310 114.05 32.73 20.69
C ASN A 310 112.78 32.18 20.03
N LYS A 311 112.88 31.59 18.83
CA LYS A 311 111.76 30.87 18.19
C LYS A 311 111.30 29.65 18.98
N PHE A 312 112.23 28.92 19.61
CA PHE A 312 111.88 27.80 20.48
C PHE A 312 111.14 28.27 21.73
N ALA A 313 111.60 29.35 22.37
CA ALA A 313 110.95 29.97 23.52
C ALA A 313 109.58 30.55 23.15
N GLU A 314 109.43 31.21 22.00
CA GLU A 314 108.14 31.65 21.45
C GLU A 314 107.18 30.48 21.27
N TYR A 315 107.60 29.40 20.62
CA TYR A 315 106.77 28.19 20.44
C TYR A 315 106.41 27.50 21.76
N PHE A 316 107.34 27.49 22.71
CA PHE A 316 107.15 26.91 24.04
C PHE A 316 106.17 27.73 24.90
N LEU A 317 106.23 29.06 24.80
CA LEU A 317 105.38 30.00 25.53
C LEU A 317 104.00 30.22 24.90
N GLU A 318 103.91 30.22 23.57
CA GLU A 318 102.62 30.23 22.86
C GLU A 318 101.76 29.01 23.24
N ASN A 319 102.40 27.88 23.56
CA ASN A 319 101.73 26.68 24.10
C ASN A 319 101.47 26.73 25.62
N TYR A 320 102.12 27.64 26.37
CA TYR A 320 101.95 27.78 27.83
C TYR A 320 100.77 28.68 28.23
N ASN A 321 100.26 29.52 27.33
CA ASN A 321 99.20 30.50 27.60
C ASN A 321 97.83 30.17 26.96
N TRP A 322 97.53 28.89 26.75
CA TRP A 322 96.26 28.43 26.15
C TRP A 322 95.05 28.37 27.09
N ASN A 323 95.00 29.21 28.14
CA ASN A 323 93.83 29.31 29.04
C ASN A 323 93.38 30.75 29.35
N ARG A 324 93.96 31.77 28.71
CA ARG A 324 93.41 33.13 28.75
C ARG A 324 93.46 33.73 27.34
N TYR A 325 92.27 33.80 26.74
CA TYR A 325 91.87 34.52 25.52
C TYR A 325 91.61 33.65 24.27
N ILE A 326 90.36 33.80 23.77
CA ILE A 326 89.82 33.44 22.44
C ILE A 326 89.35 31.96 22.37
N LYS A 327 88.07 31.56 22.30
CA LYS A 327 86.82 32.15 21.77
C LYS A 327 87.03 32.92 20.46
N GLY A 328 87.25 32.19 19.38
CA GLY A 328 87.29 32.72 18.03
C GLY A 328 88.10 31.82 17.10
N GLU A 329 87.36 31.07 16.30
CA GLU A 329 87.77 30.38 15.07
C GLU A 329 89.19 30.68 14.55
N LYS A 330 90.02 29.63 14.53
CA LYS A 330 90.82 29.27 13.36
C LYS A 330 91.31 27.83 13.50
N GLU A 331 90.92 27.00 12.54
CA GLU A 331 91.46 25.66 12.34
C GLU A 331 92.98 25.74 12.16
N ILE A 332 93.73 25.05 13.03
CA ILE A 332 95.14 24.81 12.84
C ILE A 332 95.25 23.53 12.02
N ASN A 333 95.81 23.64 10.82
CA ASN A 333 96.10 22.52 9.95
C ASN A 333 97.32 21.78 10.50
N ILE A 334 97.16 20.48 10.79
CA ILE A 334 98.14 19.65 11.53
C ILE A 334 99.37 19.28 10.65
N GLU A 335 99.36 19.63 9.37
CA GLU A 335 100.39 19.25 8.40
C GLU A 335 101.70 20.07 8.43
N ASP A 336 101.80 21.16 9.21
CA ASP A 336 102.97 22.06 9.20
C ASP A 336 103.92 21.92 10.43
N ILE A 337 103.91 20.79 11.14
CA ILE A 337 104.85 20.52 12.24
C ILE A 337 105.96 19.56 11.79
N PRO A 338 107.23 20.00 11.67
CA PRO A 338 108.36 19.10 11.55
C PRO A 338 108.80 18.65 12.95
N PHE A 339 108.38 17.44 13.32
CA PHE A 339 108.78 16.59 14.47
C PHE A 339 109.36 17.24 15.73
#